data_AF-A0A7C4M394-F1
#
_entry.id   AF-A0A7C4M394-F1
#
_cell.length_a   1.000
_cell.length_b   1.000
_cell.length_c   1.000
_cell.angle_alpha   90.00
_cell.angle_beta   90.00
_cell.angle_gamma   90.00
#
_symmetry.space_group_name_H-M   'P 1'
#
loop_
_entity.id
_entity.type
_entity.pdbx_description
1 polymer ?
#
loop_
_entity_poly.entity_id
_entity_poly.type
_entity_poly.pdbx_seq_one_letter_code
_entity_poly.pdbx_strand_id
1 'polypeptide(L)'
;MKNRRKNSIIFFIFSVVFFLVLIFIDLFDFNYAKIPVSIKDIFQSDKPINISGNIISPNDNKGISGLDVSFGSNSIRTEEAGFYEFFNIRLSEGFKINHPELKKSILKKENQSKNEDLYFDIGMINTLISVVELESRGKFSEIYDKYLYSKAKEKTSEADFIKGYKAIFDSNNLSDQELTIVKSQLVYKEKPSRFNVLIDKAVKIKISNQEKTSEFYLIFDEDKWSVVK
;
A
#
# COMPACT_ATOMS: atom_id res chain seq x y z
N MET A 1 -41.38 -28.22 62.36
CA MET A 1 -40.41 -28.78 61.38
C MET A 1 -40.36 -28.03 60.02
N LYS A 2 -40.63 -26.71 59.95
CA LYS A 2 -40.79 -25.98 58.67
C LYS A 2 -39.63 -25.05 58.25
N ASN A 3 -38.55 -24.94 59.05
CA ASN A 3 -37.45 -24.00 58.80
C ASN A 3 -36.14 -24.59 58.27
N ARG A 4 -36.00 -25.92 58.14
CA ARG A 4 -34.74 -26.53 57.64
C ARG A 4 -34.60 -26.55 56.11
N ARG A 5 -35.68 -26.37 55.34
CA ARG A 5 -35.63 -26.44 53.86
C ARG A 5 -35.18 -25.14 53.18
N LYS A 6 -35.34 -23.96 53.82
CA LYS A 6 -34.95 -22.68 53.20
C LYS A 6 -33.43 -22.45 53.21
N ASN A 7 -32.73 -22.88 54.26
CA ASN A 7 -31.27 -22.72 54.35
C ASN A 7 -30.52 -23.61 53.35
N SER A 8 -31.09 -24.76 52.96
CA SER A 8 -30.45 -25.67 51.99
C SER A 8 -30.47 -25.13 50.56
N ILE A 9 -31.47 -24.33 50.20
CA ILE A 9 -31.59 -23.75 48.84
C ILE A 9 -30.63 -22.57 48.68
N ILE A 10 -30.45 -21.76 49.73
CA ILE A 10 -29.53 -20.61 49.71
C ILE A 10 -28.08 -21.07 49.58
N PHE A 11 -27.68 -22.13 50.30
CA PHE A 11 -26.33 -22.71 50.16
C PHE A 11 -26.07 -23.30 48.76
N PHE A 12 -27.10 -23.87 48.12
CA PHE A 12 -26.95 -24.43 46.78
C PHE A 12 -26.75 -23.34 45.71
N ILE A 13 -27.49 -22.22 45.82
CA ILE A 13 -27.34 -21.08 44.90
C ILE A 13 -25.97 -20.42 45.08
N PHE A 14 -25.49 -20.27 46.31
CA PHE A 14 -24.16 -19.69 46.57
C PHE A 14 -23.02 -20.58 46.03
N SER A 15 -23.16 -21.91 46.13
CA SER A 15 -22.20 -22.87 45.59
C SER A 15 -22.12 -22.82 44.06
N VAL A 16 -23.27 -22.74 43.37
CA VAL A 16 -23.31 -22.67 41.89
C VAL A 16 -22.76 -21.35 41.36
N VAL A 17 -23.04 -20.23 42.04
CA VAL A 17 -22.47 -18.92 41.64
C VAL A 17 -20.95 -18.89 41.89
N PHE A 18 -20.47 -19.46 43.00
CA PHE A 18 -19.04 -19.52 43.29
C PHE A 18 -18.28 -20.43 42.31
N PHE A 19 -18.91 -21.53 41.88
CA PHE A 19 -18.34 -22.43 40.87
C PHE A 19 -18.31 -21.80 39.47
N LEU A 20 -19.32 -21.01 39.10
CA LEU A 20 -19.32 -20.25 37.84
C LEU A 20 -18.27 -19.14 37.81
N VAL A 21 -18.02 -18.47 38.95
CA VAL A 21 -16.96 -17.44 39.06
C VAL A 21 -15.56 -18.06 38.96
N LEU A 22 -15.34 -19.25 39.53
CA LEU A 22 -14.05 -19.96 39.40
C LEU A 22 -13.79 -20.43 37.97
N ILE A 23 -14.81 -20.91 37.24
CA ILE A 23 -14.67 -21.27 35.82
C ILE A 23 -14.37 -20.02 34.96
N PHE A 24 -14.91 -18.84 35.32
CA PHE A 24 -14.60 -17.60 34.61
C PHE A 24 -13.17 -17.08 34.85
N ILE A 25 -12.56 -17.39 36.01
CA ILE A 25 -11.18 -16.99 36.30
C ILE A 25 -10.19 -17.89 35.55
N ASP A 26 -10.46 -19.19 35.42
CA ASP A 26 -9.60 -20.10 34.63
C ASP A 26 -9.73 -19.89 33.10
N LEU A 27 -10.83 -19.29 32.62
CA LEU A 27 -10.98 -18.87 31.21
C LEU A 27 -10.38 -17.49 30.92
N PHE A 28 -10.06 -16.72 31.96
CA PHE A 28 -9.25 -15.51 31.88
C PHE A 28 -7.84 -15.76 32.39
N ASP A 29 -7.24 -16.87 31.95
CA ASP A 29 -5.79 -16.95 31.87
C ASP A 29 -5.38 -15.94 30.78
N PHE A 30 -5.25 -14.67 31.20
CA PHE A 30 -4.57 -13.64 30.46
C PHE A 30 -3.15 -14.16 30.24
N ASN A 31 -2.98 -14.92 29.16
CA ASN A 31 -1.74 -15.05 28.45
C ASN A 31 -1.35 -13.63 28.04
N TYR A 32 -0.76 -12.89 28.96
CA TYR A 32 0.31 -11.95 28.66
C TYR A 32 1.43 -12.82 28.09
N ALA A 33 1.24 -13.25 26.83
CA ALA A 33 2.35 -13.46 25.95
C ALA A 33 3.21 -12.22 26.15
N LYS A 34 4.38 -12.39 26.75
CA LYS A 34 5.42 -11.36 26.74
C LYS A 34 5.61 -11.06 25.26
N ILE A 35 4.92 -10.04 24.76
CA ILE A 35 5.22 -9.47 23.46
C ILE A 35 6.64 -8.97 23.67
N PRO A 36 7.66 -9.54 23.02
CA PRO A 36 8.96 -8.91 23.02
C PRO A 36 8.81 -7.70 22.11
N VAL A 37 8.16 -6.64 22.60
CA VAL A 37 8.26 -5.33 21.96
C VAL A 37 9.68 -4.91 22.24
N SER A 38 10.57 -5.24 21.31
CA SER A 38 11.90 -4.67 21.24
C SER A 38 11.72 -3.16 21.32
N ILE A 39 12.17 -2.54 22.41
CA ILE A 39 12.11 -1.08 22.59
C ILE A 39 12.89 -0.36 21.46
N LYS A 40 13.76 -1.07 20.73
CA LYS A 40 14.38 -0.56 19.50
C LYS A 40 13.39 -0.25 18.38
N ASP A 41 12.22 -0.91 18.34
CA ASP A 41 11.21 -0.67 17.30
C ASP A 41 10.28 0.50 17.65
N ILE A 42 10.24 0.93 18.93
CA ILE A 42 9.45 2.09 19.39
C ILE A 42 10.17 3.41 19.08
N PHE A 43 11.49 3.38 18.84
CA PHE A 43 12.30 4.56 18.56
C PHE A 43 13.14 4.41 17.28
N GLN A 44 12.54 3.97 16.17
CA GLN A 44 12.97 4.56 14.89
C GLN A 44 12.58 6.04 14.92
N SER A 45 13.40 6.85 15.59
CA SER A 45 13.24 8.30 15.51
C SER A 45 13.36 8.64 14.05
N ASP A 46 12.33 9.28 13.51
CA ASP A 46 12.27 9.83 12.16
C ASP A 46 13.32 10.93 12.00
N LYS A 47 14.59 10.51 11.94
CA LYS A 47 15.74 11.40 11.88
C LYS A 47 15.72 12.05 10.51
N PRO A 48 15.94 13.37 10.44
CA PRO A 48 16.19 14.03 9.17
C PRO A 48 17.36 13.35 8.44
N ILE A 49 17.15 13.01 7.17
CA ILE A 49 18.17 12.48 6.27
C ILE A 49 18.23 13.32 4.99
N ASN A 50 19.34 13.23 4.27
CA ASN A 50 19.40 13.74 2.91
C ASN A 50 18.94 12.64 1.96
N ILE A 51 18.14 13.01 0.97
CA ILE A 51 17.71 12.12 -0.10
C ILE A 51 18.11 12.70 -1.44
N SER A 52 18.54 11.84 -2.35
CA SER A 52 18.79 12.22 -3.74
C SER A 52 18.57 11.04 -4.68
N GLY A 53 18.55 11.33 -5.98
CA GLY A 53 18.41 10.31 -7.01
C GLY A 53 17.99 10.91 -8.33
N ASN A 54 17.65 10.06 -9.27
CA ASN A 54 17.10 10.47 -10.56
C ASN A 54 15.67 9.96 -10.73
N ILE A 55 14.84 10.74 -11.39
CA ILE A 55 13.55 10.29 -11.90
C ILE A 55 13.77 9.81 -13.33
N ILE A 56 13.59 8.51 -13.56
CA ILE A 56 14.00 7.79 -14.77
C ILE A 56 12.77 7.24 -15.49
N SER A 57 12.72 7.42 -16.81
CA SER A 57 11.75 6.76 -17.68
C SER A 57 12.04 5.27 -17.75
N PRO A 58 11.08 4.39 -17.41
CA PRO A 58 11.28 2.94 -17.47
C PRO A 58 11.43 2.42 -18.90
N ASN A 59 11.00 3.19 -19.91
CA ASN A 59 10.99 2.75 -21.30
C ASN A 59 12.38 2.80 -21.92
N ASP A 60 13.05 3.95 -21.81
CA ASP A 60 14.35 4.24 -22.44
C ASP A 60 15.49 4.46 -21.44
N ASN A 61 15.21 4.36 -20.14
CA ASN A 61 16.16 4.52 -19.05
C ASN A 61 16.87 5.89 -19.05
N LYS A 62 16.15 6.94 -19.46
CA LYS A 62 16.63 8.33 -19.43
C LYS A 62 16.01 9.12 -18.29
N GLY A 63 16.71 10.15 -17.84
CA GLY A 63 16.17 11.12 -16.89
C GLY A 63 14.96 11.86 -17.45
N ILE A 64 14.03 12.23 -16.57
CA ILE A 64 12.82 12.97 -16.94
C ILE A 64 12.96 14.42 -16.48
N SER A 65 12.91 15.33 -17.45
CA SER A 65 12.90 16.77 -17.20
C SER A 65 11.48 17.32 -17.02
N GLY A 66 11.37 18.46 -16.34
CA GLY A 66 10.12 19.21 -16.21
C GLY A 66 9.17 18.76 -15.10
N LEU A 67 9.58 17.83 -14.22
CA LEU A 67 8.82 17.45 -13.04
C LEU A 67 9.08 18.42 -11.90
N ASP A 68 8.02 18.87 -11.24
CA ASP A 68 8.16 19.69 -10.03
C ASP A 68 8.19 18.77 -8.81
N VAL A 69 9.37 18.65 -8.20
CA VAL A 69 9.61 17.84 -7.02
C VAL A 69 9.73 18.76 -5.81
N SER A 70 8.97 18.51 -4.75
CA SER A 70 8.89 19.42 -3.61
C SER A 70 8.89 18.73 -2.25
N PHE A 71 9.49 19.41 -1.27
CA PHE A 71 9.48 19.05 0.14
C PHE A 71 9.36 20.30 1.00
N GLY A 72 8.32 20.37 1.84
CA GLY A 72 8.00 21.58 2.59
C GLY A 72 7.80 22.78 1.65
N SER A 73 8.58 23.85 1.86
CA SER A 73 8.60 25.04 0.98
C SER A 73 9.62 24.96 -0.15
N ASN A 74 10.44 23.91 -0.22
CA ASN A 74 11.46 23.76 -1.24
C ASN A 74 10.88 23.02 -2.45
N SER A 75 11.16 23.53 -3.64
CA SER A 75 10.75 22.91 -4.90
C SER A 75 11.90 22.97 -5.89
N ILE A 76 12.10 21.87 -6.61
CA ILE A 76 13.09 21.71 -7.67
C ILE A 76 12.31 21.29 -8.91
N ARG A 77 12.64 21.88 -10.06
CA ARG A 77 12.17 21.38 -11.35
C ARG A 77 13.27 20.52 -11.96
N THR A 78 12.97 19.26 -12.28
CA THR A 78 13.99 18.34 -12.80
C THR A 78 14.50 18.78 -14.16
N GLU A 79 15.81 18.62 -14.38
CA GLU A 79 16.46 18.86 -15.68
C GLU A 79 16.64 17.53 -16.45
N GLU A 80 17.44 17.53 -17.52
CA GLU A 80 17.61 16.36 -18.42
C GLU A 80 18.01 15.07 -17.72
N ALA A 81 18.82 15.15 -16.65
CA ALA A 81 19.23 13.99 -15.88
C ALA A 81 18.13 13.43 -14.96
N GLY A 82 17.01 14.16 -14.78
CA GLY A 82 15.96 13.79 -13.83
C GLY A 82 16.37 13.92 -12.36
N PHE A 83 17.49 14.58 -12.08
CA PHE A 83 18.08 14.65 -10.75
C PHE A 83 17.22 15.43 -9.75
N TYR A 84 17.15 14.93 -8.51
CA TYR A 84 16.60 15.64 -7.36
C TYR A 84 17.50 15.44 -6.14
N GLU A 85 17.52 16.43 -5.25
CA GLU A 85 18.19 16.33 -3.96
C GLU A 85 17.48 17.21 -2.93
N PHE A 86 17.28 16.65 -1.74
CA PHE A 86 16.78 17.39 -0.60
C PHE A 86 17.55 17.04 0.66
N PHE A 87 17.68 18.04 1.52
CA PHE A 87 18.40 17.93 2.78
C PHE A 87 17.41 17.93 3.95
N ASN A 88 17.75 17.20 5.01
CA ASN A 88 16.99 17.16 6.26
C ASN A 88 15.50 16.76 6.10
N ILE A 89 15.22 15.80 5.23
CA ILE A 89 13.88 15.22 5.06
C ILE A 89 13.60 14.18 6.15
N ARG A 90 12.39 14.26 6.70
CA ARG A 90 11.80 13.20 7.52
C ARG A 90 11.15 12.15 6.63
N LEU A 91 11.51 10.88 6.81
CA LEU A 91 11.03 9.78 5.98
C LEU A 91 9.50 9.66 6.03
N SER A 92 8.90 9.98 7.18
CA SER A 92 7.44 9.93 7.37
C SER A 92 6.68 10.97 6.53
N GLU A 93 7.31 12.11 6.24
CA GLU A 93 6.77 13.22 5.45
C GLU A 93 6.88 12.92 3.95
N GLY A 94 8.00 12.36 3.50
CA GLY A 94 8.26 12.07 2.09
C GLY A 94 8.42 13.33 1.24
N PHE A 95 8.38 13.20 -0.08
CA PHE A 95 8.43 14.33 -1.03
C PHE A 95 7.35 14.19 -2.10
N LYS A 96 6.92 15.31 -2.66
CA LYS A 96 5.86 15.37 -3.66
C LYS A 96 6.43 15.50 -5.06
N ILE A 97 5.78 14.88 -6.04
CA ILE A 97 6.07 15.01 -7.46
C ILE A 97 4.80 15.48 -8.17
N ASN A 98 4.94 16.55 -8.93
CA ASN A 98 3.86 17.19 -9.69
C ASN A 98 4.25 17.37 -11.16
N HIS A 99 3.24 17.34 -12.01
CA HIS A 99 3.35 17.67 -13.43
C HIS A 99 1.97 18.10 -13.94
N PRO A 100 1.86 19.06 -14.89
CA PRO A 100 0.57 19.52 -15.40
C PRO A 100 -0.33 18.42 -15.99
N GLU A 101 0.28 17.35 -16.50
CA GLU A 101 -0.44 16.22 -17.10
C GLU A 101 -0.78 15.11 -16.10
N LEU A 102 -0.34 15.20 -14.84
CA LEU A 102 -0.72 14.24 -13.81
C LEU A 102 -2.16 14.50 -13.33
N LYS A 103 -2.95 13.44 -13.20
CA LYS A 103 -4.30 13.51 -12.64
C LYS A 103 -4.31 13.82 -11.14
N LYS A 104 -3.25 13.39 -10.43
CA LYS A 104 -3.03 13.58 -9.00
C LYS A 104 -1.54 13.75 -8.72
N SER A 105 -1.23 14.51 -7.69
CA SER A 105 0.13 14.61 -7.16
C SER A 105 0.60 13.25 -6.62
N ILE A 106 1.90 13.00 -6.66
CA ILE A 106 2.48 11.77 -6.08
C ILE A 106 3.21 12.11 -4.81
N LEU A 107 2.90 11.43 -3.72
CA LEU A 107 3.67 11.49 -2.49
C LEU A 107 4.60 10.28 -2.43
N LYS A 108 5.90 10.47 -2.64
CA LYS A 108 6.91 9.42 -2.46
C LYS A 108 7.33 9.41 -0.99
N LYS A 109 6.98 8.34 -0.30
CA LYS A 109 7.52 8.03 1.04
C LYS A 109 8.71 7.10 0.88
N GLU A 110 9.79 7.43 1.57
CA GLU A 110 11.02 6.67 1.50
C GLU A 110 11.08 5.66 2.64
N ASN A 111 11.57 4.44 2.36
CA ASN A 111 11.50 3.36 3.33
C ASN A 111 12.84 3.14 4.04
N GLN A 112 13.97 3.59 3.48
CA GLN A 112 15.29 3.62 4.15
C GLN A 112 16.46 4.10 3.27
N SER A 113 16.31 4.20 1.94
CA SER A 113 17.45 4.51 1.07
C SER A 113 17.68 6.01 0.96
N LYS A 114 18.94 6.44 1.15
CA LYS A 114 19.33 7.84 0.92
C LYS A 114 19.41 8.18 -0.56
N ASN A 115 19.69 7.18 -1.40
CA ASN A 115 19.78 7.33 -2.85
C ASN A 115 18.84 6.32 -3.51
N GLU A 116 17.74 6.77 -4.11
CA GLU A 116 16.82 5.89 -4.84
C GLU A 116 16.41 6.55 -6.16
N ASP A 117 16.73 5.88 -7.27
CA ASP A 117 16.17 6.24 -8.57
C ASP A 117 14.69 5.85 -8.60
N LEU A 118 13.87 6.78 -9.08
CA LEU A 118 12.43 6.58 -9.19
C LEU A 118 12.06 6.33 -10.65
N TYR A 119 11.51 5.15 -10.93
CA TYR A 119 10.90 4.89 -12.22
C TYR A 119 9.55 5.60 -12.33
N PHE A 120 9.42 6.46 -13.33
CA PHE A 120 8.26 7.32 -13.55
C PHE A 120 7.96 7.45 -15.04
N ASP A 121 6.68 7.53 -15.38
CA ASP A 121 6.18 7.91 -16.70
C ASP A 121 4.77 8.48 -16.48
N ILE A 122 4.42 9.55 -17.17
CA ILE A 122 3.13 10.25 -16.96
C ILE A 122 1.97 9.30 -17.27
N GLY A 123 2.05 8.55 -18.37
CA GLY A 123 1.05 7.57 -18.76
C GLY A 123 0.96 6.43 -17.74
N MET A 124 2.09 5.94 -17.25
CA MET A 124 2.16 4.89 -16.24
C MET A 124 1.44 5.30 -14.96
N ILE A 125 1.77 6.47 -14.45
CA ILE A 125 1.23 6.98 -13.19
C ILE A 125 -0.25 7.33 -13.34
N ASN A 126 -0.65 7.93 -14.46
CA ASN A 126 -2.07 8.20 -14.73
C ASN A 126 -2.90 6.91 -14.90
N THR A 127 -2.32 5.85 -15.47
CA THR A 127 -2.94 4.52 -15.48
C THR A 127 -3.13 4.00 -14.06
N LEU A 128 -2.10 4.08 -13.21
CA LEU A 128 -2.20 3.64 -11.82
C LEU A 128 -3.26 4.44 -11.04
N ILE A 129 -3.28 5.77 -11.18
CA ILE A 129 -4.32 6.63 -10.57
C ILE A 129 -5.71 6.21 -11.04
N SER A 130 -5.89 5.93 -12.33
CA SER A 130 -7.19 5.52 -12.88
C SER A 130 -7.63 4.17 -12.31
N VAL A 131 -6.71 3.21 -12.14
CA VAL A 131 -7.00 1.92 -11.51
C VAL A 131 -7.41 2.10 -10.05
N VAL A 132 -6.71 2.96 -9.30
CA VAL A 132 -7.05 3.29 -7.91
C VAL A 132 -8.42 3.94 -7.80
N GLU A 133 -8.76 4.89 -8.68
CA GLU A 133 -10.08 5.53 -8.69
C GLU A 133 -11.21 4.55 -9.03
N LEU A 134 -11.00 3.64 -9.98
CA LEU A 134 -11.96 2.58 -10.29
C LEU A 134 -12.10 1.60 -9.13
N GLU A 135 -11.00 1.23 -8.47
CA GLU A 135 -10.99 0.39 -7.26
C GLU A 135 -11.82 1.04 -6.16
N SER A 136 -11.59 2.32 -5.87
CA SER A 136 -12.37 3.13 -4.92
C SER A 136 -13.87 3.19 -5.23
N ARG A 137 -14.26 3.07 -6.50
CA ARG A 137 -15.66 3.06 -6.94
C ARG A 137 -16.25 1.64 -7.03
N GLY A 138 -15.48 0.61 -6.71
CA GLY A 138 -15.87 -0.80 -6.89
C GLY A 138 -16.07 -1.20 -8.35
N LYS A 139 -15.48 -0.47 -9.30
CA LYS A 139 -15.62 -0.69 -10.76
C LYS A 139 -14.57 -1.68 -11.28
N PHE A 140 -14.52 -2.86 -10.68
CA PHE A 140 -13.52 -3.89 -11.00
C PHE A 140 -13.62 -4.41 -12.44
N SER A 141 -14.84 -4.50 -12.98
CA SER A 141 -15.11 -4.82 -14.39
C SER A 141 -14.35 -3.87 -15.34
N GLU A 142 -14.39 -2.56 -15.07
CA GLU A 142 -13.68 -1.59 -15.90
C GLU A 142 -12.14 -1.70 -15.76
N ILE A 143 -11.64 -2.11 -14.59
CA ILE A 143 -10.21 -2.41 -14.42
C ILE A 143 -9.82 -3.60 -15.29
N TYR A 144 -10.62 -4.67 -15.27
CA TYR A 144 -10.42 -5.84 -16.12
C TYR A 144 -10.44 -5.47 -17.60
N ASP A 145 -11.41 -4.67 -18.04
CA ASP A 145 -11.57 -4.32 -19.47
C ASP A 145 -10.55 -3.32 -19.98
N LYS A 146 -10.21 -2.29 -19.22
CA LYS A 146 -9.40 -1.18 -19.74
C LYS A 146 -7.92 -1.31 -19.38
N TYR A 147 -7.60 -1.91 -18.24
CA TYR A 147 -6.27 -1.80 -17.65
C TYR A 147 -5.58 -3.13 -17.37
N LEU A 148 -6.30 -4.25 -17.26
CA LEU A 148 -5.65 -5.53 -17.04
C LEU A 148 -4.76 -5.91 -18.24
N TYR A 149 -3.53 -6.31 -17.95
CA TYR A 149 -2.58 -6.77 -18.96
C TYR A 149 -3.15 -7.87 -19.86
N SER A 150 -3.00 -7.73 -21.17
CA SER A 150 -3.62 -8.60 -22.19
C SER A 150 -3.36 -10.09 -21.94
N LYS A 151 -2.09 -10.47 -21.74
CA LYS A 151 -1.70 -11.86 -21.44
C LYS A 151 -2.29 -12.37 -20.12
N ALA A 152 -2.57 -11.49 -19.15
CA ALA A 152 -3.27 -11.87 -17.92
C ALA A 152 -4.76 -12.11 -18.16
N LYS A 153 -5.40 -11.31 -19.03
CA LYS A 153 -6.80 -11.53 -19.45
C LYS A 153 -6.98 -12.88 -20.14
N GLU A 154 -6.00 -13.34 -20.92
CA GLU A 154 -6.04 -14.67 -21.54
C GLU A 154 -6.03 -15.83 -20.54
N LYS A 155 -5.65 -15.58 -19.27
CA LYS A 155 -5.53 -16.59 -18.22
C LYS A 155 -6.62 -16.53 -17.16
N THR A 156 -7.52 -15.54 -17.21
CA THR A 156 -8.51 -15.31 -16.16
C THR A 156 -9.80 -14.78 -16.76
N SER A 157 -10.95 -15.26 -16.29
CA SER A 157 -12.22 -14.64 -16.65
C SER A 157 -12.43 -13.34 -15.89
N GLU A 158 -13.28 -12.46 -16.40
CA GLU A 158 -13.69 -11.26 -15.66
C GLU A 158 -14.28 -11.61 -14.29
N ALA A 159 -15.12 -12.64 -14.21
CA ALA A 159 -15.74 -13.08 -12.96
C ALA A 159 -14.69 -13.55 -11.93
N ASP A 160 -13.70 -14.33 -12.36
CA ASP A 160 -12.59 -14.78 -11.49
C ASP A 160 -11.67 -13.61 -11.10
N PHE A 161 -11.48 -12.66 -12.01
CA PHE A 161 -10.78 -11.43 -11.73
C PHE A 161 -11.48 -10.62 -10.63
N ILE A 162 -12.79 -10.41 -10.74
CA ILE A 162 -13.53 -9.64 -9.74
C ILE A 162 -13.51 -10.37 -8.39
N LYS A 163 -13.78 -11.68 -8.39
CA LYS A 163 -13.82 -12.50 -7.17
C LYS A 163 -12.48 -12.53 -6.41
N GLY A 164 -11.37 -12.57 -7.13
CA GLY A 164 -10.02 -12.60 -6.54
C GLY A 164 -9.41 -11.23 -6.25
N TYR A 165 -10.08 -10.13 -6.62
CA TYR A 165 -9.52 -8.80 -6.47
C TYR A 165 -9.53 -8.34 -5.01
N LYS A 166 -8.36 -8.07 -4.45
CA LYS A 166 -8.22 -7.57 -3.07
C LYS A 166 -8.12 -6.05 -3.08
N ALA A 167 -9.23 -5.35 -2.85
CA ALA A 167 -9.23 -3.90 -2.75
C ALA A 167 -8.58 -3.43 -1.44
N ILE A 168 -7.73 -2.40 -1.54
CA ILE A 168 -7.19 -1.63 -0.42
C ILE A 168 -7.68 -0.18 -0.42
N PHE A 169 -8.28 0.30 -1.52
CA PHE A 169 -8.93 1.61 -1.61
C PHE A 169 -10.45 1.49 -1.56
N ASP A 170 -11.10 2.50 -0.99
CA ASP A 170 -12.56 2.60 -0.91
C ASP A 170 -13.04 4.00 -1.33
N SER A 171 -14.33 4.28 -1.19
CA SER A 171 -14.94 5.53 -1.63
C SER A 171 -14.39 6.77 -0.92
N ASN A 172 -13.80 6.63 0.27
CA ASN A 172 -13.20 7.75 0.99
C ASN A 172 -11.93 8.26 0.30
N ASN A 173 -11.28 7.41 -0.51
CA ASN A 173 -10.04 7.77 -1.21
C ASN A 173 -10.27 8.58 -2.50
N LEU A 174 -11.52 8.79 -2.92
CA LEU A 174 -11.80 9.54 -4.16
C LEU A 174 -11.41 11.02 -4.06
N SER A 175 -11.52 11.60 -2.87
CA SER A 175 -11.12 12.99 -2.60
C SER A 175 -9.61 13.17 -2.38
N ASP A 176 -8.85 12.08 -2.30
CA ASP A 176 -7.41 12.16 -2.08
C ASP A 176 -6.77 12.87 -3.27
N GLN A 177 -6.08 13.97 -2.99
CA GLN A 177 -5.35 14.75 -4.01
C GLN A 177 -4.01 14.10 -4.37
N GLU A 178 -3.57 13.13 -3.57
CA GLU A 178 -2.25 12.51 -3.64
C GLU A 178 -2.34 10.99 -3.69
N LEU A 179 -1.51 10.38 -4.53
CA LEU A 179 -1.25 8.94 -4.49
C LEU A 179 0.08 8.70 -3.77
N THR A 180 0.07 7.89 -2.70
CA THR A 180 1.29 7.58 -1.94
C THR A 180 2.02 6.36 -2.53
N ILE A 181 3.23 6.59 -3.05
CA ILE A 181 4.15 5.53 -3.49
C ILE A 181 5.19 5.30 -2.40
N VAL A 182 5.38 4.04 -2.00
CA VAL A 182 6.37 3.64 -1.00
C VAL A 182 7.64 3.10 -1.66
N LYS A 183 7.48 2.36 -2.74
CA LYS A 183 8.59 1.76 -3.48
C LYS A 183 8.26 1.69 -4.96
N SER A 184 9.26 1.93 -5.81
CA SER A 184 9.19 1.70 -7.25
C SER A 184 10.46 0.99 -7.67
N GLN A 185 10.35 -0.07 -8.46
CA GLN A 185 11.50 -0.81 -8.94
C GLN A 185 11.23 -1.39 -10.32
N LEU A 186 12.21 -1.32 -11.21
CA LEU A 186 12.16 -2.02 -12.49
C LEU A 186 12.46 -3.51 -12.26
N VAL A 187 11.57 -4.37 -12.73
CA VAL A 187 11.68 -5.83 -12.59
C VAL A 187 11.66 -6.50 -13.96
N TYR A 188 12.34 -7.64 -14.04
CA TYR A 188 12.46 -8.43 -15.26
C TYR A 188 12.13 -9.88 -15.00
N LYS A 189 11.48 -10.53 -15.96
CA LYS A 189 11.11 -11.96 -15.90
C LYS A 189 10.38 -12.31 -14.60
N GLU A 190 9.50 -11.44 -14.14
CA GLU A 190 8.72 -11.66 -12.92
C GLU A 190 7.42 -12.39 -13.25
N LYS A 191 6.95 -13.22 -12.32
CA LYS A 191 5.73 -13.99 -12.48
C LYS A 191 4.77 -13.71 -11.32
N PRO A 192 3.84 -12.75 -11.46
CA PRO A 192 2.86 -12.47 -10.42
C PRO A 192 2.07 -13.73 -10.07
N SER A 193 1.92 -13.99 -8.78
CA SER A 193 1.36 -15.25 -8.26
C SER A 193 -0.05 -15.54 -8.76
N ARG A 194 -0.83 -14.49 -9.06
CA ARG A 194 -2.24 -14.60 -9.42
C ARG A 194 -2.50 -15.11 -10.83
N PHE A 195 -1.74 -14.66 -11.83
CA PHE A 195 -2.08 -14.89 -13.24
C PHE A 195 -1.18 -15.93 -13.92
N ASN A 196 -0.12 -16.38 -13.23
CA ASN A 196 0.84 -17.34 -13.78
C ASN A 196 1.46 -16.90 -15.13
N VAL A 197 1.47 -15.59 -15.41
CA VAL A 197 2.03 -14.97 -16.61
C VAL A 197 3.44 -14.49 -16.32
N LEU A 198 4.38 -14.81 -17.21
CA LEU A 198 5.72 -14.24 -17.16
C LEU A 198 5.69 -12.84 -17.76
N ILE A 199 6.14 -11.86 -16.98
CA ILE A 199 6.29 -10.47 -17.36
C ILE A 199 7.76 -10.20 -17.64
N ASP A 200 8.10 -9.91 -18.89
CA ASP A 200 9.48 -9.73 -19.31
C ASP A 200 10.11 -8.47 -18.71
N LYS A 201 9.35 -7.38 -18.64
CA LYS A 201 9.75 -6.08 -18.06
C LYS A 201 8.51 -5.39 -17.47
N ALA A 202 8.63 -4.87 -16.26
CA ALA A 202 7.60 -4.05 -15.62
C ALA A 202 8.18 -3.12 -14.57
N VAL A 203 7.44 -2.07 -14.23
CA VAL A 203 7.68 -1.29 -13.03
C VAL A 203 6.80 -1.83 -11.92
N LYS A 204 7.41 -2.40 -10.90
CA LYS A 204 6.72 -2.84 -9.68
C LYS A 204 6.64 -1.65 -8.72
N ILE A 205 5.42 -1.17 -8.51
CA ILE A 205 5.10 -0.04 -7.65
C ILE A 205 4.34 -0.56 -6.43
N LYS A 206 4.83 -0.25 -5.24
CA LYS A 206 4.10 -0.46 -3.98
C LYS A 206 3.48 0.85 -3.55
N ILE A 207 2.15 0.88 -3.49
CA ILE A 207 1.38 2.03 -3.02
C ILE A 207 0.79 1.79 -1.63
N SER A 208 0.58 2.87 -0.89
CA SER A 208 0.00 2.84 0.45
C SER A 208 -1.32 3.59 0.51
N ASN A 209 -2.24 3.07 1.32
CA ASN A 209 -3.45 3.73 1.77
C ASN A 209 -3.56 3.52 3.28
N GLN A 210 -3.25 4.56 4.07
CA GLN A 210 -3.18 4.48 5.53
C GLN A 210 -2.24 3.33 5.96
N GLU A 211 -2.78 2.28 6.56
CA GLU A 211 -2.04 1.10 7.05
C GLU A 211 -2.00 -0.06 6.03
N LYS A 212 -2.70 0.06 4.89
CA LYS A 212 -2.75 -0.96 3.85
C LYS A 212 -1.76 -0.65 2.75
N THR A 213 -1.12 -1.68 2.21
CA THR A 213 -0.27 -1.54 1.01
C THR A 213 -0.66 -2.56 -0.03
N SER A 214 -0.43 -2.21 -1.30
CA SER A 214 -0.59 -3.14 -2.40
C SER A 214 0.50 -2.93 -3.43
N GLU A 215 0.88 -4.02 -4.08
CA GLU A 215 1.85 -4.03 -5.15
C GLU A 215 1.13 -4.07 -6.49
N PHE A 216 1.63 -3.30 -7.45
CA PHE A 216 1.15 -3.24 -8.82
C PHE A 216 2.33 -3.38 -9.76
N TYR A 217 2.16 -4.19 -10.78
CA TYR A 217 3.09 -4.36 -11.89
C TYR A 217 2.55 -3.58 -13.08
N LEU A 218 3.25 -2.51 -13.44
CA LEU A 218 2.90 -1.63 -14.56
C LEU A 218 3.70 -2.08 -15.77
N ILE A 219 3.01 -2.45 -16.84
CA ILE A 219 3.59 -3.02 -18.05
C ILE A 219 3.23 -2.13 -19.23
N PHE A 220 4.23 -1.70 -19.99
CA PHE A 220 4.02 -1.00 -21.26
C PHE A 220 3.99 -2.04 -22.38
N ASP A 221 2.83 -2.18 -23.03
CA ASP A 221 2.61 -3.10 -24.15
C ASP A 221 1.55 -2.49 -25.08
N GLU A 222 1.65 -2.74 -26.38
CA GLU A 222 0.73 -2.18 -27.39
C GLU A 222 0.49 -0.67 -27.26
N ASP A 223 1.56 0.10 -27.04
CA ASP A 223 1.55 1.57 -26.85
C ASP A 223 0.67 2.07 -25.69
N LYS A 224 0.38 1.21 -24.71
CA LYS A 224 -0.41 1.56 -23.52
C LYS A 224 0.20 0.98 -22.24
N TRP A 225 -0.05 1.67 -21.14
CA TRP A 225 0.24 1.14 -19.81
C TRP A 225 -0.90 0.27 -19.31
N SER A 226 -0.57 -0.96 -18.94
CA SER A 226 -1.45 -1.95 -18.33
C SER A 226 -0.98 -2.32 -16.93
N VAL A 227 -1.84 -2.96 -16.15
CA VAL A 227 -1.63 -3.27 -14.74
C VAL A 227 -1.88 -4.74 -14.45
N VAL A 228 -1.04 -5.30 -13.58
CA VAL A 228 -1.30 -6.54 -12.84
C VAL A 228 -1.17 -6.24 -11.34
N LYS A 229 -2.12 -6.72 -10.54
CA LYS A 229 -2.11 -6.64 -9.07
C LYS A 229 -1.94 -8.03 -8.48
#